data_AF-D9XA02-F1
#
_entry.id   AF-D9XA02-F1
#
_cell.length_a   1.000
_cell.length_b   1.000
_cell.length_c   1.000
_cell.angle_alpha   90.00
_cell.angle_beta   90.00
_cell.angle_gamma   90.00
#
_symmetry.space_group_name_H-M   'P 1'
#
loop_
_entity.id
_entity.type
_entity.pdbx_description
1 polymer ?
#
loop_
_entity_poly.entity_id
_entity_poly.type
_entity_poly.pdbx_seq_one_letter_code
_entity_poly.pdbx_strand_id
1 'polypeptide(L)' 'MVEVYRDGGWTEVARAGVIGASRILPLPAAVRARRSRVRVTGARGPVRIAEFGLYRSRV' A
#
# COMPACT_ATOMS: atom_id res chain seq x y z
N MET A 1 -6.35 -0.58 0.76
CA MET A 1 -5.53 0.39 1.54
C MET A 1 -4.13 -0.18 1.75
N VAL A 2 -3.14 0.69 1.89
CA VAL A 2 -1.76 0.36 2.24
C VAL A 2 -1.46 0.94 3.61
N GLU A 3 -0.91 0.12 4.49
CA GLU A 3 -0.58 0.50 5.87
C GLU A 3 0.86 0.15 6.19
N VAL A 4 1.41 0.87 7.16
CA VAL A 4 2.72 0.61 7.76
C VAL A 4 2.60 0.42 9.25
N TYR A 5 3.48 -0.40 9.82
CA TYR A 5 3.56 -0.52 11.27
C TYR A 5 4.53 0.52 11.84
N ARG A 6 4.02 1.44 12.65
CA ARG A 6 4.78 2.46 13.38
C ARG A 6 4.18 2.65 14.76
N ASP A 7 5.02 2.96 15.74
CA ASP A 7 4.57 3.35 17.08
C ASP A 7 3.61 2.34 17.73
N GLY A 8 3.84 1.04 17.50
CA GLY A 8 3.01 -0.03 18.05
C GLY A 8 1.69 -0.28 17.32
N GLY A 9 1.42 0.41 16.20
CA GLY A 9 0.15 0.29 15.48
C GLY A 9 0.29 0.28 13.96
N TRP A 10 -0.78 -0.11 13.28
CA TRP A 10 -0.91 0.03 11.84
C TRP A 10 -1.48 1.40 11.50
N THR A 11 -0.79 2.16 10.67
CA THR A 11 -1.27 3.44 10.15
C THR A 11 -1.47 3.35 8.63
N GLU A 12 -2.63 3.78 8.13
CA GLU A 12 -2.89 3.95 6.69
C GLU A 12 -1.96 5.03 6.12
N VAL A 13 -1.28 4.71 5.03
CA VAL A 13 -0.39 5.65 4.32
C VAL A 13 -0.86 5.95 2.91
N ALA A 14 -1.71 5.08 2.34
CA ALA A 14 -2.35 5.32 1.06
C ALA A 14 -3.65 4.53 0.90
N ARG A 15 -4.56 5.08 0.10
CA ARG A 15 -5.78 4.44 -0.34
C ARG A 15 -5.84 4.40 -1.86
N ALA A 16 -6.41 3.32 -2.38
CA ALA A 16 -6.71 3.17 -3.79
C ALA A 16 -8.10 2.57 -3.95
N GLY A 17 -8.76 2.91 -5.06
CA GLY A 17 -9.94 2.19 -5.55
C GLY A 17 -9.49 0.98 -6.37
N VAL A 18 -9.70 1.04 -7.69
CA VAL A 18 -9.30 -0.03 -8.62
C VAL A 18 -7.77 -0.07 -8.79
N ILE A 19 -7.19 -1.27 -8.76
CA ILE A 19 -5.76 -1.52 -9.00
C ILE A 19 -5.49 -1.75 -10.50
N GLY A 20 -6.26 -2.62 -11.17
CA GLY A 20 -6.04 -2.96 -12.58
C GLY A 20 -4.79 -3.83 -12.76
N ALA A 21 -4.08 -3.64 -13.89
CA ALA A 21 -2.82 -4.36 -14.16
C ALA A 21 -1.67 -3.89 -13.25
N SER A 22 -1.58 -2.59 -12.98
CA SER A 22 -0.60 -1.99 -12.08
C SER A 22 -1.11 -0.66 -11.53
N ARG A 23 -0.70 -0.33 -10.31
CA ARG A 23 -1.03 0.95 -9.66
C ARG A 23 0.15 1.44 -8.81
N ILE A 24 0.61 2.65 -9.11
CA ILE A 24 1.56 3.37 -8.28
C ILE A 24 0.79 4.35 -7.40
N LEU A 25 1.07 4.34 -6.10
CA LEU A 25 0.48 5.26 -5.12
C LEU A 25 1.60 6.15 -4.57
N PRO A 26 1.71 7.41 -5.02
CA PRO A 26 2.65 8.34 -4.44
C PRO A 26 2.24 8.63 -2.99
N LEU A 27 3.21 8.54 -2.08
CA LEU A 27 3.02 8.92 -0.69
C LEU A 27 3.34 10.41 -0.52
N PRO A 28 2.55 11.16 0.25
CA PRO A 28 2.79 12.59 0.46
C PRO A 28 4.07 12.88 1.24
N ALA A 29 4.57 11.89 1.99
CA ALA A 29 5.83 11.96 2.71
C ALA A 29 6.53 10.60 2.73
N ALA A 30 7.86 10.60 2.86
CA ALA A 30 8.62 9.39 3.05
C ALA A 30 8.26 8.71 4.37
N VAL A 31 8.08 7.40 4.34
CA VAL A 31 7.71 6.60 5.51
C VAL A 31 8.86 5.69 5.91
N ARG A 32 9.21 5.68 7.20
CA ARG A 32 10.16 4.73 7.78
C ARG A 32 9.38 3.65 8.51
N ALA A 33 9.37 2.43 7.98
CA ALA A 33 8.73 1.28 8.62
C ALA A 33 9.45 -0.01 8.24
N ARG A 34 9.41 -0.99 9.16
CA ARG A 34 9.94 -2.33 8.93
C ARG A 34 8.88 -3.32 8.44
N ARG A 35 7.61 -2.98 8.60
CA ARG A 35 6.47 -3.81 8.21
C ARG A 35 5.48 -2.94 7.46
N SER A 36 5.05 -3.45 6.32
CA SER A 36 3.98 -2.88 5.51
C SER A 36 2.95 -3.98 5.23
N ARG A 37 1.71 -3.58 4.96
CA ARG A 37 0.66 -4.49 4.52
C ARG A 37 -0.27 -3.81 3.54
N VAL A 38 -0.85 -4.63 2.66
CA VAL A 38 -1.98 -4.24 1.82
C VAL A 38 -3.23 -4.92 2.37
N ARG A 39 -4.32 -4.16 2.51
CA ARG A 39 -5.64 -4.70 2.80
C ARG A 39 -6.59 -4.39 1.66
N VAL A 40 -7.21 -5.44 1.12
CA VAL A 40 -8.25 -5.32 0.11
C VAL A 40 -9.58 -5.34 0.86
N THR A 41 -10.30 -4.22 0.80
CA THR A 41 -11.57 -4.02 1.54
C THR A 41 -12.81 -4.12 0.68
N GLY A 42 -12.64 -4.30 -0.63
CA GLY A 42 -13.74 -4.49 -1.58
C GLY A 42 -13.19 -5.06 -2.88
N ALA A 43 -13.92 -6.00 -3.46
CA ALA A 43 -13.57 -6.65 -4.72
C ALA A 43 -14.84 -7.14 -5.44
N ARG A 44 -14.77 -7.25 -6.76
CA ARG A 44 -15.85 -7.85 -7.58
C ARG A 44 -15.77 -9.39 -7.67
N GLY A 45 -14.74 -9.99 -7.08
CA GLY A 45 -14.47 -11.43 -7.10
C GLY A 45 -13.20 -11.77 -6.30
N PRO A 46 -12.71 -13.02 -6.38
CA PRO A 46 -11.48 -13.44 -5.70
C PRO A 46 -10.29 -12.56 -6.07
N VAL A 47 -9.51 -12.16 -5.07
CA VAL A 47 -8.42 -11.20 -5.25
C VAL A 47 -7.10 -11.93 -5.41
N ARG A 48 -6.33 -11.56 -6.44
CA ARG A 48 -4.95 -11.99 -6.64
C ARG A 48 -4.08 -10.76 -6.83
N ILE A 49 -3.07 -10.62 -5.99
CA ILE A 49 -2.04 -9.57 -6.10
C ILE A 49 -0.75 -10.28 -6.48
N ALA A 50 -0.23 -10.00 -7.68
CA ALA A 50 1.00 -10.62 -8.16
C ALA A 50 2.23 -10.04 -7.46
N GLU A 51 2.24 -8.73 -7.19
CA GLU A 51 3.36 -8.05 -6.57
C GLU A 51 2.89 -6.87 -5.71
N PHE A 52 3.62 -6.64 -4.62
CA PHE A 52 3.51 -5.45 -3.78
C PHE A 52 4.91 -5.00 -3.35
N GLY A 53 5.23 -3.73 -3.58
CA GLY A 53 6.52 -3.14 -3.24
C GLY A 53 6.39 -1.71 -2.73
N LEU A 54 7.33 -1.32 -1.88
CA LEU A 54 7.54 0.07 -1.46
C LEU A 54 8.90 0.54 -2.00
N TYR A 55 8.92 1.70 -2.63
CA TYR A 55 10.11 2.24 -3.27
C TYR A 55 10.38 3.65 -2.77
N ARG A 56 11.66 4.01 -2.68
CA ARG A 56 12.10 5.39 -2.49
C ARG A 56 12.38 6.00 -3.86
N SER A 57 11.53 6.91 -4.30
CA SER A 57 11.77 7.68 -5.52
C SER A 57 13.03 8.53 -5.38
N ARG A 58 13.80 8.64 -6.47
CA ARG A 58 14.95 9.54 -6.62
C ARG A 58 14.59 10.56 -7.70
N VAL A 59 13.67 11.46 -7.37
CA VAL A 59 13.36 12.63 -8.19
C VAL A 59 13.96 13.86 -7.52
#